data_AF-A0A834Y711-F1
#
_entry.id   AF-A0A834Y711-F1
#
_cell.length_a   1.000
_cell.length_b   1.000
_cell.length_c   1.000
_cell.angle_alpha   90.00
_cell.angle_beta   90.00
_cell.angle_gamma   90.00
#
_symmetry.space_group_name_H-M   'P 1'
#
loop_
_entity.id
_entity.type
_entity.pdbx_description
1 polymer ?
#
loop_
_entity_poly.entity_id
_entity_poly.type
_entity_poly.pdbx_seq_one_letter_code
_entity_poly.pdbx_strand_id
1 'polypeptide(L)'
;MASLATRLFEVSPHRSLWLASFRGSLPNFLPSQTLTPTPLESSPSSTKEILSLFTSLQTQLFEAVAELQEILDLQDAKQKITREIRSKDSSILAFANKLKEAERVLDLLVDDYSDYHRPKRSKYEAIPRFDGHYDHWSMLMENFLRSKEYWTVVVSGVAEPAEGAVQTDAQKTELEGMKLKDLKAKNYLFQAIDRSILETILCKDTAKHI
;
A
#
# COMPACT_ATOMS: atom_id res chain seq x y z
N MET A 1 6.13 15.58 -23.37
CA MET A 1 5.58 16.94 -23.57
C MET A 1 4.57 17.02 -24.73
N ALA A 2 4.69 16.25 -25.83
CA ALA A 2 3.75 16.34 -26.97
C ALA A 2 2.35 15.73 -26.74
N SER A 3 2.21 14.73 -25.86
CA SER A 3 0.96 13.96 -25.68
C SER A 3 -0.22 14.77 -25.10
N LEU A 4 0.04 15.73 -24.21
CA LEU A 4 -1.00 16.54 -23.59
C LEU A 4 -1.60 17.58 -24.55
N ALA A 5 -0.77 18.19 -25.40
CA ALA A 5 -1.24 19.12 -26.43
C ALA A 5 -2.13 18.40 -27.45
N THR A 6 -1.76 17.18 -27.87
CA THR A 6 -2.56 16.39 -28.82
C THR A 6 -3.96 16.07 -28.28
N ARG A 7 -4.09 15.78 -26.98
CA ARG A 7 -5.39 15.46 -26.37
C ARG A 7 -6.28 16.69 -26.13
N LEU A 8 -5.70 17.87 -25.93
CA LEU A 8 -6.47 19.11 -25.82
C LEU A 8 -7.16 19.49 -27.14
N PHE A 9 -6.61 19.08 -28.30
CA PHE A 9 -7.23 19.33 -29.60
C PHE A 9 -8.40 18.40 -29.94
N GLU A 10 -8.44 17.20 -29.36
CA GLU A 10 -9.52 16.25 -29.63
C GLU A 10 -10.86 16.64 -29.00
N VAL A 11 -10.84 17.49 -27.97
CA VAL A 11 -12.04 17.94 -27.23
C VAL A 11 -12.52 19.32 -27.72
N SER A 12 -11.80 19.94 -28.65
CA SER A 12 -12.15 21.26 -29.20
C SER A 12 -13.27 21.13 -30.24
N PRO A 13 -14.37 21.93 -30.13
CA PRO A 13 -15.42 22.01 -31.15
C PRO A 13 -14.91 22.45 -32.54
N HIS A 14 -13.67 22.96 -32.62
CA HIS A 14 -13.05 23.52 -33.83
C HIS A 14 -11.77 22.76 -34.22
N ARG A 15 -11.82 21.41 -34.20
CA ARG A 15 -10.69 20.51 -34.50
C ARG A 15 -9.99 20.79 -35.83
N SER A 16 -10.74 21.13 -36.87
CA SER A 16 -10.20 21.39 -38.23
C SER A 16 -9.33 22.65 -38.30
N LEU A 17 -9.68 23.70 -37.55
CA LEU A 17 -8.94 24.97 -37.51
C LEU A 17 -7.56 24.81 -36.85
N TRP A 18 -7.45 23.96 -35.83
CA TRP A 18 -6.21 23.75 -35.09
C TRP A 18 -5.19 22.86 -35.82
N LEU A 19 -5.66 21.90 -36.63
CA LEU A 19 -4.77 21.05 -37.43
C LEU A 19 -4.01 21.85 -38.49
N ALA A 20 -4.63 22.91 -39.03
CA ALA A 20 -3.96 23.86 -39.92
C ALA A 20 -2.84 24.61 -39.17
N SER A 21 -3.13 25.08 -37.95
CA SER A 21 -2.18 25.78 -37.07
C SER A 21 -0.90 25.01 -36.77
N PHE A 22 -0.99 23.68 -36.62
CA PHE A 22 0.15 22.83 -36.26
C PHE A 22 1.13 22.55 -37.42
N ARG A 23 0.72 22.81 -38.67
CA ARG A 23 1.56 22.64 -39.87
C ARG A 23 2.35 23.92 -40.23
N GLY A 24 2.31 24.95 -39.37
CA GLY A 24 3.07 26.20 -39.56
C GLY A 24 2.30 27.32 -40.26
N SER A 25 1.01 27.15 -40.58
CA SER A 25 0.14 28.26 -40.99
C SER A 25 -0.59 28.82 -39.77
N LEU A 26 -0.53 30.12 -39.50
CA LEU A 26 -1.26 30.76 -38.39
C LEU A 26 -2.77 30.43 -38.46
N PRO A 27 -3.47 30.24 -37.31
CA PRO A 27 -4.91 30.08 -37.32
C PRO A 27 -5.55 31.34 -37.92
N ASN A 28 -6.34 31.18 -38.97
CA ASN A 28 -7.20 32.25 -39.46
C ASN A 28 -8.33 32.46 -38.44
N PHE A 29 -8.14 33.39 -37.51
CA PHE A 29 -9.19 33.86 -36.60
C PHE A 29 -10.20 34.79 -37.27
N LEU A 30 -9.92 35.25 -38.48
CA LEU A 30 -10.89 35.96 -39.30
C LEU A 30 -11.62 34.94 -40.18
N PRO A 31 -12.96 34.98 -40.27
CA PRO A 31 -13.65 34.30 -41.35
C PRO A 31 -13.08 34.89 -42.63
N SER A 32 -12.23 34.10 -43.31
CA SER A 32 -11.79 34.42 -44.65
C SER A 32 -13.07 34.56 -45.46
N GLN A 33 -13.47 35.81 -45.70
CA GLN A 33 -14.19 36.16 -46.90
C GLN A 33 -13.51 35.36 -48.01
N THR A 34 -14.32 34.55 -48.66
CA THR A 34 -14.00 33.85 -49.89
C THR A 34 -13.01 34.67 -50.72
N LEU A 35 -11.75 34.26 -50.69
CA LEU A 35 -10.74 34.70 -51.65
C LEU A 35 -11.16 34.14 -53.00
N THR A 36 -12.05 34.83 -53.69
CA THR A 36 -11.93 34.94 -55.14
C THR A 36 -10.64 35.73 -55.41
N PRO A 37 -9.77 35.29 -56.33
CA PRO A 37 -8.57 36.03 -56.65
C PRO A 37 -8.99 37.29 -57.39
N THR A 38 -8.88 38.46 -56.75
CA THR A 38 -8.93 39.74 -57.45
C THR A 38 -7.68 40.55 -57.16
N PRO A 39 -7.13 41.23 -58.16
CA PRO A 39 -5.74 41.62 -58.24
C PRO A 39 -5.47 42.84 -57.36
N LEU A 40 -4.27 42.90 -56.79
CA LEU A 40 -3.59 44.18 -56.61
C LEU A 40 -3.52 44.85 -57.98
N GLU A 41 -4.43 45.78 -58.32
CA GLU A 41 -4.31 46.82 -59.36
C GLU A 41 -5.69 47.40 -59.72
N SER A 42 -6.26 48.23 -58.84
CA SER A 42 -7.10 49.33 -59.30
C SER A 42 -7.14 50.38 -58.20
N SER A 43 -6.49 51.51 -58.45
CA SER A 43 -6.73 52.74 -57.71
C SER A 43 -8.24 52.97 -57.68
N PRO A 44 -8.85 53.24 -56.50
CA PRO A 44 -10.29 53.41 -56.42
C PRO A 44 -10.69 54.54 -57.37
N SER A 45 -11.44 54.20 -58.41
CA SER A 45 -11.65 55.10 -59.55
C SER A 45 -12.80 56.07 -59.26
N SER A 46 -13.62 55.79 -58.25
CA SER A 46 -14.77 56.60 -57.84
C SER A 46 -14.68 57.00 -56.36
N THR A 47 -15.06 58.24 -56.05
CA THR A 47 -15.22 58.73 -54.67
C THR A 47 -16.15 57.85 -53.83
N LYS A 48 -17.16 57.21 -54.44
CA LYS A 48 -18.06 56.27 -53.75
C LYS A 48 -17.33 55.01 -53.29
N GLU A 49 -16.43 54.47 -54.12
CA GLU A 49 -15.62 53.30 -53.77
C GLU A 49 -14.67 53.64 -52.62
N ILE A 50 -14.01 54.80 -52.68
CA ILE A 50 -13.15 55.28 -51.59
C ILE A 50 -13.92 55.38 -50.27
N LEU A 51 -15.10 55.99 -50.29
CA LEU A 51 -15.93 56.11 -49.09
C LEU A 51 -16.39 54.74 -48.57
N SER A 52 -16.76 53.81 -49.45
CA SER A 52 -17.16 52.45 -49.05
C SER A 52 -16.00 51.66 -48.42
N LEU A 53 -14.80 51.75 -49.01
CA LEU A 53 -13.57 51.16 -48.48
C LEU A 53 -13.23 51.76 -47.11
N PHE A 54 -13.36 53.08 -46.96
CA PHE A 54 -13.15 53.76 -45.70
C PHE A 54 -14.13 53.26 -44.63
N THR A 55 -15.43 53.15 -44.95
CA THR A 55 -16.43 52.64 -44.00
C THR A 55 -16.17 51.19 -43.62
N SER A 56 -15.78 50.34 -44.57
CA SER A 56 -15.43 48.94 -44.30
C SER A 56 -14.22 48.84 -43.36
N LEU A 57 -13.17 49.61 -43.63
CA LEU A 57 -11.95 49.62 -42.82
C LEU A 57 -12.24 50.17 -41.42
N GLN A 58 -13.09 51.19 -41.32
CA GLN A 58 -13.54 51.73 -40.04
C GLN A 58 -14.29 50.67 -39.21
N THR A 59 -15.22 49.91 -39.81
CA THR A 59 -15.92 48.81 -39.14
C THR A 59 -14.95 47.72 -38.69
N GLN A 60 -14.03 47.30 -39.57
CA GLN A 60 -12.99 46.32 -39.24
C GLN A 60 -12.11 46.79 -38.07
N LEU A 61 -11.79 48.08 -38.00
CA LEU A 61 -10.99 48.64 -36.91
C LEU A 61 -11.76 48.58 -35.58
N PHE A 62 -13.04 48.92 -35.57
CA PHE A 62 -13.85 48.81 -34.35
C PHE A 62 -14.02 47.36 -33.88
N GLU A 63 -14.22 46.43 -34.81
CA GLU A 63 -14.31 44.99 -34.51
C GLU A 63 -13.00 44.47 -33.92
N ALA A 64 -11.87 44.79 -34.56
CA ALA A 64 -10.55 44.42 -34.05
C ALA A 64 -10.27 44.99 -32.65
N VAL A 65 -10.72 46.22 -32.35
CA VAL A 65 -10.59 46.81 -31.00
C VAL A 65 -11.45 46.06 -29.98
N ALA A 66 -12.66 45.64 -30.34
CA ALA A 66 -13.52 44.84 -29.47
C ALA A 66 -12.90 43.45 -29.19
N GLU A 67 -12.37 42.79 -30.21
CA GLU A 67 -11.66 41.51 -30.06
C GLU A 67 -10.43 41.63 -29.15
N LEU A 68 -9.65 42.71 -29.29
CA LEU A 68 -8.50 42.96 -28.41
C LEU A 68 -8.92 43.17 -26.96
N GLN A 69 -10.06 43.84 -26.72
CA GLN A 69 -10.59 44.00 -25.37
C GLN A 69 -11.00 42.66 -24.76
N GLU A 70 -11.68 41.80 -25.53
CA GLU A 70 -12.06 40.45 -25.07
C GLU A 70 -10.83 39.60 -24.72
N ILE A 71 -9.77 39.66 -25.55
CA ILE A 71 -8.52 38.95 -25.27
C ILE A 71 -7.90 39.41 -23.96
N LEU A 72 -7.97 40.71 -23.66
CA LEU A 72 -7.42 41.28 -22.43
C LEU A 72 -8.20 40.79 -21.19
N ASP A 73 -9.53 40.78 -21.28
CA ASP A 73 -10.40 40.26 -20.22
C ASP A 73 -10.15 38.75 -19.97
N LEU A 74 -9.97 37.98 -21.06
CA LEU A 74 -9.62 36.55 -20.98
C LEU A 74 -8.24 36.33 -20.35
N GLN A 75 -7.27 37.22 -20.58
CA GLN A 75 -5.96 37.16 -19.93
C GLN A 75 -6.09 37.37 -18.42
N ASP A 76 -6.90 38.33 -17.97
CA ASP A 76 -7.14 38.58 -16.56
C ASP A 76 -7.86 37.40 -15.88
N ALA A 77 -8.87 36.83 -16.55
CA ALA A 77 -9.56 35.63 -16.08
C ALA A 77 -8.59 34.44 -15.95
N LYS A 78 -7.72 34.23 -16.95
CA LYS A 78 -6.67 33.20 -16.91
C LYS A 78 -5.71 33.41 -15.74
N GLN A 79 -5.28 34.64 -15.50
CA GLN A 79 -4.40 34.95 -14.36
C GLN A 79 -5.10 34.68 -13.02
N LYS A 80 -6.40 34.99 -12.91
CA LYS A 80 -7.20 34.69 -11.73
C LYS A 80 -7.27 33.19 -11.46
N ILE A 81 -7.62 32.40 -12.46
CA ILE A 81 -7.65 30.93 -12.35
C ILE A 81 -6.28 30.39 -11.95
N THR A 82 -5.19 30.92 -12.52
CA THR A 82 -3.82 30.50 -12.19
C THR A 82 -3.45 30.78 -10.73
N ARG A 83 -3.99 31.85 -10.12
CA ARG A 83 -3.80 32.14 -8.69
C ARG A 83 -4.63 31.18 -7.83
N GLU A 84 -5.86 30.90 -8.22
CA GLU A 84 -6.73 29.94 -7.51
C GLU A 84 -6.17 28.52 -7.51
N ILE A 85 -5.65 28.05 -8.65
CA ILE A 85 -4.98 26.74 -8.76
C ILE A 85 -3.82 26.67 -7.77
N ARG A 86 -2.92 27.65 -7.78
CA ARG A 86 -1.77 27.69 -6.85
C ARG A 86 -2.20 27.66 -5.38
N SER A 87 -3.27 28.38 -5.04
CA SER A 87 -3.81 28.38 -3.68
C SER A 87 -4.37 27.00 -3.27
N LYS A 88 -5.11 26.35 -4.17
CA LYS A 88 -5.64 24.99 -3.95
C LYS A 88 -4.53 23.96 -3.85
N ASP A 89 -3.52 24.01 -4.71
CA ASP A 89 -2.36 23.12 -4.67
C ASP A 89 -1.61 23.23 -3.34
N SER A 90 -1.42 24.46 -2.83
CA SER A 90 -0.83 24.68 -1.51
C SER A 90 -1.67 24.08 -0.38
N SER A 91 -2.99 24.16 -0.48
CA SER A 91 -3.91 23.60 0.53
C SER A 91 -3.90 22.07 0.51
N ILE A 92 -3.88 21.46 -0.68
CA ILE A 92 -3.76 20.02 -0.87
C ILE A 92 -2.43 19.50 -0.32
N LEU A 93 -1.33 20.22 -0.59
CA LEU A 93 -0.01 19.84 -0.08
C LEU A 93 0.04 19.89 1.45
N ALA A 94 -0.56 20.92 2.06
CA ALA A 94 -0.67 21.00 3.53
C ALA A 94 -1.52 19.86 4.10
N PHE A 95 -2.62 19.50 3.45
CA PHE A 95 -3.44 18.36 3.84
C PHE A 95 -2.67 17.03 3.73
N ALA A 96 -1.94 16.81 2.65
CA ALA A 96 -1.12 15.61 2.46
C ALA A 96 -0.05 15.47 3.55
N ASN A 97 0.58 16.58 3.96
CA ASN A 97 1.55 16.56 5.06
C ASN A 97 0.89 16.18 6.40
N LYS A 98 -0.32 16.68 6.68
CA LYS A 98 -1.08 16.29 7.88
C LYS A 98 -1.46 14.81 7.86
N LEU A 99 -1.83 14.29 6.70
CA LEU A 99 -2.15 12.88 6.53
C LEU A 99 -0.93 11.99 6.83
N LYS A 100 0.23 12.35 6.28
CA LYS A 100 1.50 11.65 6.58
C LYS A 100 1.88 11.70 8.05
N GLU A 101 1.64 12.84 8.71
CA GLU A 101 1.90 12.95 10.15
C GLU A 101 0.95 12.06 10.95
N ALA A 102 -0.33 12.02 10.60
CA ALA A 102 -1.30 11.13 11.24
C ALA A 102 -0.95 9.65 11.04
N GLU A 103 -0.52 9.27 9.83
CA GLU A 103 0.00 7.93 9.52
C GLU A 103 1.22 7.59 10.40
N ARG A 104 2.20 8.49 10.49
CA ARG A 104 3.38 8.32 11.36
C ARG A 104 2.99 8.12 12.83
N VAL A 105 1.98 8.85 13.31
CA VAL A 105 1.47 8.69 14.69
C VAL A 105 0.79 7.32 14.87
N LEU A 106 0.05 6.85 13.87
CA LEU A 106 -0.54 5.52 13.90
C LEU A 106 0.52 4.42 13.90
N ASP A 107 1.57 4.54 13.09
CA ASP A 107 2.69 3.58 13.08
C ASP A 107 3.35 3.48 14.46
N LEU A 108 3.64 4.63 15.09
CA LEU A 108 4.15 4.67 16.46
C LEU A 108 3.20 4.01 17.46
N LEU A 109 1.89 4.27 17.34
CA LEU A 109 0.91 3.67 18.23
C LEU A 109 0.79 2.16 18.01
N VAL A 110 0.90 1.69 16.76
CA VAL A 110 0.92 0.26 16.44
C VAL A 110 2.15 -0.40 17.05
N ASP A 111 3.32 0.22 16.99
CA ASP A 111 4.53 -0.28 17.63
C ASP A 111 4.36 -0.36 19.16
N ASP A 112 3.87 0.71 19.80
CA ASP A 112 3.57 0.73 21.24
C ASP A 112 2.51 -0.33 21.60
N TYR A 113 1.49 -0.51 20.77
CA TYR A 113 0.43 -1.51 20.95
C TYR A 113 0.92 -2.95 20.75
N SER A 114 1.89 -3.14 19.85
CA SER A 114 2.54 -4.42 19.61
C SER A 114 3.29 -4.91 20.83
N ASP A 115 3.84 -4.01 21.64
CA ASP A 115 4.46 -4.36 22.92
C ASP A 115 3.44 -4.85 23.96
N TYR A 116 2.19 -4.36 23.92
CA TYR A 116 1.10 -4.89 24.75
C TYR A 116 0.54 -6.23 24.24
N HIS A 117 0.53 -6.44 22.91
CA HIS A 117 0.06 -7.69 22.28
C HIS A 117 1.13 -8.75 22.12
N ARG A 118 2.40 -8.45 22.39
CA ARG A 118 3.38 -9.51 22.65
C ARG A 118 2.89 -10.18 23.93
N PRO A 119 2.27 -11.37 23.89
CA PRO A 119 2.00 -12.09 25.12
C PRO A 119 3.38 -12.19 25.73
N LYS A 120 3.55 -11.75 26.99
CA LYS A 120 4.78 -11.93 27.77
C LYS A 120 5.44 -13.21 27.25
N ARG A 121 6.47 -13.07 26.41
CA ARG A 121 7.40 -14.15 26.19
C ARG A 121 8.22 -14.12 27.48
N SER A 122 7.56 -14.45 28.61
CA SER A 122 8.16 -15.27 29.63
C SER A 122 8.98 -16.26 28.85
N LYS A 123 10.29 -16.26 29.03
CA LYS A 123 11.22 -17.15 28.33
C LYS A 123 10.61 -18.55 28.27
N TYR A 124 9.86 -18.85 27.21
CA TYR A 124 9.45 -20.18 26.89
C TYR A 124 10.74 -20.70 26.31
N GLU A 125 11.56 -21.29 27.18
CA GLU A 125 12.62 -22.19 26.75
C GLU A 125 11.97 -23.07 25.69
N ALA A 126 12.37 -22.84 24.43
CA ALA A 126 11.75 -23.50 23.31
C ALA A 126 11.97 -24.99 23.49
N ILE A 127 10.88 -25.75 23.53
CA ILE A 127 10.95 -27.20 23.66
C ILE A 127 11.79 -27.72 22.48
N PRO A 128 12.90 -28.43 22.73
CA PRO A 128 13.73 -28.98 21.66
C PRO A 128 12.91 -29.91 20.78
N ARG A 129 12.73 -29.56 19.49
CA ARG A 129 12.04 -30.41 18.53
C ARG A 129 12.97 -31.49 18.03
N PHE A 130 12.44 -32.70 17.86
CA PHE A 130 13.18 -33.81 17.27
C PHE A 130 13.31 -33.59 15.76
N ASP A 131 14.55 -33.54 15.27
CA ASP A 131 14.89 -33.28 13.87
C ASP A 131 15.51 -34.51 13.16
N GLY A 132 15.51 -35.66 13.83
CA GLY A 132 16.15 -36.89 13.36
C GLY A 132 17.51 -37.18 14.03
N HIS A 133 18.17 -36.21 14.66
CA HIS A 133 19.45 -36.41 15.35
C HIS A 133 19.24 -36.75 16.84
N TYR A 134 19.05 -38.04 17.13
CA TYR A 134 18.72 -38.52 18.48
C TYR A 134 19.71 -38.05 19.57
N ASP A 135 21.02 -38.23 19.37
CA ASP A 135 22.04 -37.90 20.40
C ASP A 135 22.07 -36.40 20.74
N HIS A 136 21.84 -35.55 19.74
CA HIS A 136 21.79 -34.10 19.94
C HIS A 136 20.49 -33.69 20.63
N TRP A 137 19.36 -34.22 20.15
CA TRP A 137 18.05 -33.93 20.72
C TRP A 137 17.93 -34.42 22.17
N SER A 138 18.44 -35.63 22.48
CA SER A 138 18.39 -36.19 23.83
C SER A 138 19.17 -35.35 24.83
N MET A 139 20.33 -34.81 24.43
CA MET A 139 21.14 -33.91 25.26
C MET A 139 20.40 -32.60 25.59
N LEU A 140 19.72 -32.01 24.60
CA LEU A 140 18.93 -30.80 24.79
C LEU A 140 17.69 -31.07 25.66
N MET A 141 17.00 -32.18 25.41
CA MET A 141 15.78 -32.55 26.12
C MET A 141 16.06 -32.95 27.58
N GLU A 142 17.18 -33.62 27.84
CA GLU A 142 17.63 -33.93 29.20
C GLU A 142 17.91 -32.64 30.00
N ASN A 143 18.66 -31.70 29.43
CA ASN A 143 18.94 -30.41 30.08
C ASN A 143 17.65 -29.63 30.36
N PHE A 144 16.71 -29.64 29.42
CA PHE A 144 15.40 -29.02 29.56
C PHE A 144 14.58 -29.67 30.69
N LEU A 145 14.50 -31.00 30.76
CA LEU A 145 13.74 -31.69 31.81
C LEU A 145 14.40 -31.58 33.19
N ARG A 146 15.74 -31.47 33.25
CA ARG A 146 16.48 -31.18 34.48
C ARG A 146 16.23 -29.76 34.98
N SER A 147 16.17 -28.76 34.10
CA SER A 147 15.85 -27.37 34.49
C SER A 147 14.42 -27.21 35.01
N LYS A 148 13.51 -28.11 34.62
CA LYS A 148 12.13 -28.18 35.12
C LYS A 148 11.92 -29.11 36.33
N GLU A 149 12.97 -29.75 36.84
CA GLU A 149 12.92 -30.75 37.93
C GLU A 149 12.02 -31.98 37.65
N TYR A 150 11.84 -32.34 36.37
CA TYR A 150 11.05 -33.50 35.97
C TYR A 150 11.90 -34.75 35.71
N TRP A 151 13.20 -34.57 35.46
CA TRP A 151 14.12 -35.66 35.09
C TRP A 151 14.09 -36.85 36.07
N THR A 152 14.04 -36.59 37.38
CA THR A 152 14.01 -37.64 38.40
C THR A 152 12.82 -38.59 38.22
N VAL A 153 11.66 -38.06 37.84
CA VAL A 153 10.45 -38.87 37.61
C VAL A 153 10.54 -39.66 36.31
N VAL A 154 11.20 -39.11 35.29
CA VAL A 154 11.43 -39.80 34.01
C VAL A 154 12.37 -40.99 34.17
N VAL A 155 13.42 -40.87 34.99
CA VAL A 155 14.40 -41.94 35.22
C VAL A 155 13.88 -42.99 36.20
N SER A 156 13.39 -42.56 37.36
CA SER A 156 13.00 -43.47 38.45
C SER A 156 11.61 -44.06 38.26
N GLY A 157 10.78 -43.46 37.39
CA GLY A 157 9.36 -43.76 37.29
C GLY A 157 8.56 -43.28 38.50
N VAL A 158 7.23 -43.32 38.39
CA VAL A 158 6.33 -43.15 39.54
C VAL A 158 6.05 -44.53 40.10
N ALA A 159 6.51 -44.81 41.32
CA ALA A 159 6.24 -46.08 41.98
C ALA A 159 4.73 -46.23 42.23
N GLU A 160 4.13 -47.32 41.74
CA GLU A 160 2.76 -47.66 42.07
C GLU A 160 2.71 -48.17 43.52
N PRO A 161 1.86 -47.60 44.39
CA PRO A 161 1.74 -48.10 45.75
C PRO A 161 1.14 -49.51 45.75
N ALA A 162 1.72 -50.42 46.53
CA ALA A 162 1.22 -51.78 46.69
C ALA A 162 -0.25 -51.78 47.13
N GLU A 163 -1.09 -52.55 46.43
CA GLU A 163 -2.52 -52.69 46.71
C GLU A 163 -2.73 -53.10 48.18
N GLY A 164 -3.33 -52.19 48.96
CA GLY A 164 -3.63 -52.41 50.38
C GLY A 164 -2.73 -51.70 51.39
N ALA A 165 -1.71 -50.93 50.98
CA ALA A 165 -0.90 -50.13 51.89
C ALA A 165 -1.68 -48.92 52.45
N VAL A 166 -1.82 -48.81 53.77
CA VAL A 166 -2.37 -47.63 54.44
C VAL A 166 -1.39 -46.47 54.29
N GLN A 167 -1.57 -45.66 53.23
CA GLN A 167 -0.78 -44.45 53.03
C GLN A 167 -1.27 -43.33 53.94
N THR A 168 -0.32 -42.70 54.62
CA THR A 168 -0.53 -41.41 55.29
C THR A 168 -0.80 -40.31 54.26
N ASP A 169 -1.54 -39.27 54.64
CA ASP A 169 -1.94 -38.19 53.73
C ASP A 169 -0.74 -37.46 53.09
N ALA A 170 0.41 -37.42 53.78
CA ALA A 170 1.66 -36.91 53.25
C ALA A 170 2.19 -37.74 52.05
N GLN A 171 2.11 -39.07 52.13
CA GLN A 171 2.55 -39.97 51.04
C GLN A 171 1.66 -39.84 49.80
N LYS A 172 0.34 -39.68 50.00
CA LYS A 172 -0.60 -39.44 48.88
C LYS A 172 -0.30 -38.13 48.16
N THR A 173 -0.04 -37.06 48.92
CA THR A 173 0.29 -35.74 48.35
C THR A 173 1.58 -35.78 47.55
N GLU A 174 2.60 -36.50 48.03
CA GLU A 174 3.86 -36.69 47.31
C GLU A 174 3.68 -37.51 46.02
N LEU A 175 2.89 -38.59 46.09
CA LEU A 175 2.54 -39.42 44.93
C LEU A 175 1.82 -38.60 43.85
N GLU A 176 0.84 -37.78 44.23
CA GLU A 176 0.13 -36.89 43.31
C GLU A 176 1.07 -35.86 42.69
N GLY A 177 2.00 -35.31 43.46
CA GLY A 177 3.06 -34.44 42.97
C GLY A 177 3.96 -35.12 41.92
N MET A 178 4.37 -36.36 42.17
CA MET A 178 5.16 -37.15 41.21
C MET A 178 4.36 -37.47 39.95
N LYS A 179 3.08 -37.87 40.06
CA LYS A 179 2.19 -38.08 38.91
C LYS A 179 2.01 -36.81 38.07
N LEU A 180 1.88 -35.66 38.72
CA LEU A 180 1.77 -34.39 38.01
C LEU A 180 3.05 -34.04 37.25
N LYS A 181 4.23 -34.29 37.86
CA LYS A 181 5.53 -34.11 37.19
C LYS A 181 5.68 -35.06 36.00
N ASP A 182 5.28 -36.33 36.14
CA ASP A 182 5.25 -37.31 35.05
C ASP A 182 4.36 -36.86 33.88
N LEU A 183 3.13 -36.43 34.17
CA LEU A 183 2.21 -35.93 33.16
C LEU A 183 2.75 -34.70 32.41
N LYS A 184 3.41 -33.79 33.13
CA LYS A 184 4.07 -32.62 32.51
C LYS A 184 5.24 -33.04 31.62
N ALA A 185 6.09 -33.96 32.08
CA ALA A 185 7.20 -34.48 31.28
C ALA A 185 6.71 -35.15 29.98
N LYS A 186 5.68 -35.99 30.08
CA LYS A 186 5.04 -36.63 28.92
C LYS A 186 4.50 -35.61 27.93
N ASN A 187 3.83 -34.57 28.42
CA ASN A 187 3.29 -33.52 27.57
C ASN A 187 4.41 -32.82 26.77
N TYR A 188 5.54 -32.51 27.41
CA TYR A 188 6.69 -31.92 26.70
C TYR A 188 7.30 -32.86 25.65
N LEU A 189 7.43 -34.15 25.97
CA LEU A 189 7.93 -35.15 25.02
C LEU A 189 6.99 -35.30 23.80
N PHE A 190 5.68 -35.25 24.01
CA PHE A 190 4.69 -35.27 22.92
C PHE A 190 4.69 -34.01 22.06
N GLN A 191 5.08 -32.86 22.61
CA GLN A 191 5.26 -31.63 21.82
C GLN A 191 6.59 -31.62 21.05
N ALA A 192 7.60 -32.31 21.55
CA ALA A 192 8.93 -32.39 20.97
C ALA A 192 9.00 -33.29 19.72
N ILE A 193 8.14 -34.32 19.65
CA ILE A 193 8.16 -35.34 18.60
C ILE A 193 6.96 -35.13 17.67
N ASP A 194 7.21 -35.15 16.36
CA ASP A 194 6.15 -35.04 15.37
C ASP A 194 5.18 -36.23 15.42
N ARG A 195 3.90 -35.95 15.21
CA ARG A 195 2.83 -36.94 15.30
C ARG A 195 3.05 -38.15 14.38
N SER A 196 3.56 -37.92 13.17
CA SER A 196 3.86 -39.00 12.22
C SER A 196 4.94 -39.96 12.74
N ILE A 197 5.96 -39.43 13.41
CA ILE A 197 7.04 -40.22 14.02
C ILE A 197 6.49 -41.03 15.20
N LEU A 198 5.66 -40.40 16.04
CA LEU A 198 5.03 -41.07 17.17
C LEU A 198 4.10 -42.22 16.71
N GLU A 199 3.29 -41.98 15.68
CA GLU A 199 2.41 -43.01 15.08
C GLU A 199 3.23 -44.17 14.49
N THR A 200 4.38 -43.87 13.86
CA THR A 200 5.29 -44.90 13.32
C THR A 200 5.88 -45.77 14.42
N ILE A 201 6.35 -45.19 15.54
CA ILE A 201 6.90 -45.93 16.69
C ILE A 201 5.81 -46.76 17.39
N LEU A 202 4.56 -46.27 17.42
CA LEU A 202 3.44 -46.96 18.06
C LEU A 202 2.85 -48.08 17.19
N CYS A 203 3.10 -48.08 15.88
CA CYS A 203 2.61 -49.10 14.95
C CYS A 203 3.38 -50.42 15.13
N LYS A 204 2.90 -51.27 16.04
CA LYS A 204 3.55 -52.55 16.41
C LYS A 204 3.24 -53.72 15.47
N ASP A 205 2.35 -53.53 14.49
CA ASP A 205 1.76 -54.63 13.73
C ASP A 205 2.58 -55.06 12.51
N THR A 206 3.43 -54.19 11.94
CA THR A 206 4.25 -54.58 10.77
C THR A 206 5.50 -53.73 10.61
N ALA A 207 6.68 -54.37 10.58
CA ALA A 207 7.97 -53.72 10.31
C ALA A 207 8.12 -53.13 8.89
N LYS A 208 7.12 -53.32 8.01
CA LYS A 208 7.11 -52.74 6.65
C LYS A 208 6.91 -51.22 6.63
N HIS A 209 6.43 -50.65 7.74
CA HIS A 209 6.12 -49.24 7.89
C HIS A 209 7.17 -48.45 8.68
N ILE A 210 8.26 -49.10 9.11
CA ILE A 210 9.46 -48.51 9.72
C ILE A 210 10.52 -48.42 8.64
#